data_AF-A0A2U1R1M4-F1
#
_entry.id   AF-A0A2U1R1M4-F1
#
_cell.length_a   1.000
_cell.length_b   1.000
_cell.length_c   1.000
_cell.angle_alpha   90.00
_cell.angle_beta   90.00
_cell.angle_gamma   90.00
#
_symmetry.space_group_name_H-M   'P 1'
#
loop_
_entity.id
_entity.type
_entity.pdbx_description
1 polymer ?
#
loop_
_entity_poly.entity_id
_entity_poly.type
_entity_poly.pdbx_seq_one_letter_code
_entity_poly.pdbx_strand_id
1 'polypeptide(L)'
;MDFLGVSYIIILLVIIFYSNFIFFKGIRNIEKKHLGHKLFYFLMSLVFPSIIIFLLAVLLSSSSLLKLFNWNIDYASIIYRIIIGCIIFPPSILVNIYFARIYLKRISKTKNKNEIELIGKE
;
A
#
# COMPACT_ATOMS: atom_id res chain seq x y z
N MET A 1 -15.65 -18.17 5.85
CA MET A 1 -15.27 -16.76 6.02
C MET A 1 -16.45 -16.04 6.64
N ASP A 2 -16.25 -15.40 7.78
CA ASP A 2 -17.29 -14.71 8.52
C ASP A 2 -17.39 -13.23 8.10
N PHE A 3 -18.40 -12.52 8.61
CA PHE A 3 -18.70 -11.13 8.22
C PHE A 3 -17.48 -10.19 8.34
N LEU A 4 -16.67 -10.34 9.38
CA LEU A 4 -15.44 -9.54 9.57
C LEU A 4 -14.35 -9.88 8.57
N GLY A 5 -14.22 -11.15 8.16
CA GLY A 5 -13.30 -11.53 7.09
C GLY A 5 -13.69 -10.88 5.76
N VAL A 6 -14.98 -10.85 5.45
CA VAL A 6 -15.51 -10.16 4.26
C VAL A 6 -15.22 -8.66 4.32
N SER A 7 -15.48 -8.01 5.46
CA SER A 7 -15.25 -6.57 5.60
C SER A 7 -13.77 -6.20 5.43
N TYR A 8 -12.83 -7.02 5.91
CA TYR A 8 -11.40 -6.78 5.71
C TYR A 8 -10.97 -6.87 4.26
N ILE A 9 -11.51 -7.83 3.51
CA ILE A 9 -11.24 -7.94 2.08
C ILE A 9 -11.80 -6.72 1.34
N ILE A 10 -13.01 -6.27 1.69
CA ILE A 10 -13.60 -5.05 1.10
C ILE A 10 -12.70 -3.84 1.37
N ILE A 11 -12.23 -3.66 2.60
CA ILE A 11 -11.31 -2.55 2.94
C ILE A 11 -10.01 -2.64 2.14
N LEU A 12 -9.40 -3.84 2.04
CA LEU A 12 -8.20 -4.03 1.23
C LEU A 12 -8.42 -3.67 -0.24
N LEU A 13 -9.54 -4.10 -0.82
CA LEU A 13 -9.91 -3.75 -2.19
C LEU A 13 -10.05 -2.22 -2.34
N VAL A 14 -10.72 -1.55 -1.39
CA VAL A 14 -10.84 -0.08 -1.40
C VAL A 14 -9.46 0.58 -1.37
N ILE A 15 -8.53 0.11 -0.53
CA ILE A 15 -7.15 0.64 -0.47
C ILE A 15 -6.47 0.50 -1.83
N ILE A 16 -6.53 -0.69 -2.44
CA ILE A 16 -5.92 -0.97 -3.74
C ILE A 16 -6.53 -0.10 -4.83
N PHE A 17 -7.86 -0.10 -4.97
CA PHE A 17 -8.56 0.66 -5.99
C PHE A 17 -8.35 2.17 -5.84
N TYR A 18 -8.45 2.69 -4.62
CA TYR A 18 -8.26 4.11 -4.35
C TYR A 18 -6.84 4.58 -4.69
N SER A 19 -5.82 3.82 -4.30
CA SER A 19 -4.44 4.17 -4.63
C SER A 19 -4.15 4.11 -6.13
N ASN A 20 -4.64 3.06 -6.81
CA ASN A 20 -4.54 2.94 -8.28
C ASN A 20 -5.28 4.08 -8.99
N PHE A 21 -6.44 4.50 -8.49
CA PHE A 21 -7.17 5.63 -9.03
C PHE A 21 -6.36 6.94 -8.95
N ILE A 22 -5.76 7.24 -7.78
CA ILE A 22 -4.87 8.40 -7.62
C ILE A 22 -3.70 8.32 -8.59
N PHE A 23 -3.05 7.15 -8.69
CA PHE A 23 -1.91 6.95 -9.56
C PHE A 23 -2.27 7.12 -11.04
N PHE A 24 -3.38 6.53 -11.49
CA PHE A 24 -3.85 6.62 -12.87
C PHE A 24 -4.27 8.05 -13.25
N LYS A 25 -4.90 8.78 -12.31
CA LYS A 25 -5.19 10.20 -12.51
C LYS A 25 -3.89 11.00 -12.65
N GLY A 26 -2.89 10.72 -11.82
CA GLY A 26 -1.58 11.38 -11.88
C GLY A 26 -0.81 11.10 -13.17
N ILE A 27 -0.77 9.85 -13.63
CA ILE A 27 -0.01 9.47 -14.82
C ILE A 27 -0.66 9.96 -16.12
N ARG A 28 -2.00 10.09 -16.15
CA ARG A 28 -2.74 10.64 -17.29
C ARG A 28 -2.31 12.07 -17.61
N ASN A 29 -1.88 12.83 -16.61
CA ASN A 29 -1.38 14.19 -16.78
C ASN A 29 0.04 14.26 -17.35
N ILE A 30 0.76 13.13 -17.47
CA ILE A 30 2.19 13.10 -17.84
C ILE A 30 2.44 12.75 -19.32
N GLU A 31 1.76 11.75 -19.92
CA GLU A 31 1.54 11.50 -21.39
C GLU A 31 1.05 10.06 -21.76
N LYS A 32 0.84 9.79 -23.06
CA LYS A 32 -0.04 8.77 -23.68
C LYS A 32 0.38 7.28 -23.65
N LYS A 33 1.61 6.87 -23.34
CA LYS A 33 2.01 5.43 -23.36
C LYS A 33 2.78 4.99 -22.12
N HIS A 34 2.04 4.60 -21.08
CA HIS A 34 2.61 4.17 -19.79
C HIS A 34 1.97 2.89 -19.20
N LEU A 35 1.57 1.94 -20.04
CA LEU A 35 1.02 0.66 -19.57
C LEU A 35 1.97 -0.05 -18.58
N GLY A 36 3.28 0.00 -18.82
CA GLY A 36 4.28 -0.59 -17.92
C GLY A 36 4.26 0.00 -16.51
N HIS A 37 4.20 1.32 -16.37
CA HIS A 37 4.12 1.98 -15.05
C HIS A 37 2.79 1.72 -14.35
N LYS A 38 1.68 1.65 -15.09
CA LYS A 38 0.36 1.30 -14.54
C LYS A 38 0.37 -0.12 -13.98
N LEU A 39 0.90 -1.07 -14.74
CA LEU A 39 0.99 -2.47 -14.32
C LEU A 39 1.93 -2.64 -13.12
N PHE A 40 3.10 -2.00 -13.16
CA PHE A 40 4.06 -2.04 -12.06
C PHE A 40 3.47 -1.46 -10.77
N TYR A 41 2.82 -0.30 -10.85
CA TYR A 41 2.18 0.29 -9.68
C TYR A 41 1.02 -0.57 -9.16
N PHE A 42 0.20 -1.13 -10.05
CA PHE A 42 -0.86 -2.05 -9.67
C PHE A 42 -0.32 -3.26 -8.89
N LEU A 43 0.73 -3.91 -9.40
CA LEU A 43 1.39 -5.02 -8.69
C LEU A 43 1.94 -4.58 -7.33
N MET A 44 2.62 -3.44 -7.26
CA MET A 44 3.13 -2.91 -6.00
C MET A 44 2.03 -2.60 -4.99
N SER A 45 0.88 -2.10 -5.46
CA SER A 45 -0.26 -1.80 -4.60
C SER A 45 -0.90 -3.03 -3.94
N LEU A 46 -0.70 -4.21 -4.54
CA LEU A 46 -1.07 -5.51 -3.96
C LEU A 46 -0.01 -6.00 -2.97
N VAL A 47 1.27 -5.85 -3.33
CA VAL A 47 2.41 -6.33 -2.54
C VAL A 47 2.55 -5.59 -1.22
N PHE A 48 2.36 -4.26 -1.18
CA PHE A 48 2.56 -3.49 0.06
C PHE A 48 1.65 -3.90 1.20
N PRO A 49 0.31 -3.98 1.03
CA PRO A 49 -0.57 -4.49 2.08
C PRO A 49 -0.17 -5.88 2.57
N SER A 50 0.21 -6.79 1.65
CA SER A 50 0.64 -8.15 2.03
C SER A 50 1.90 -8.14 2.90
N ILE A 51 2.90 -7.32 2.55
CA ILE A 51 4.12 -7.16 3.37
C ILE A 51 3.78 -6.58 4.74
N ILE A 52 2.90 -5.58 4.81
CA ILE A 52 2.50 -4.93 6.08
C ILE A 52 1.77 -5.93 6.99
N ILE A 53 0.82 -6.68 6.43
CA ILE A 53 0.10 -7.73 7.16
C ILE A 53 1.10 -8.76 7.69
N PHE A 54 2.04 -9.22 6.86
CA PHE A 54 3.05 -10.21 7.26
C PHE A 54 3.96 -9.68 8.38
N LEU A 55 4.50 -8.47 8.24
CA LEU A 55 5.36 -7.86 9.26
C LEU A 55 4.63 -7.66 10.59
N LEU A 56 3.40 -7.16 10.54
CA LEU A 56 2.58 -6.97 11.75
C LEU A 56 2.22 -8.31 12.40
N ALA A 57 1.92 -9.35 11.61
CA ALA A 57 1.67 -10.68 12.14
C ALA A 57 2.92 -11.21 12.87
N VAL A 58 4.11 -11.10 12.28
CA VAL A 58 5.37 -11.52 12.92
C VAL A 58 5.64 -10.75 14.21
N LEU A 59 5.43 -9.43 14.20
CA LEU A 59 5.61 -8.58 15.39
C LEU A 59 4.62 -8.99 16.50
N LEU A 60 3.34 -9.14 16.18
CA LEU A 60 2.29 -9.47 17.16
C LEU A 60 2.40 -10.91 17.69
N SER A 61 2.96 -11.84 16.90
CA SER A 61 3.24 -13.21 17.32
C SER A 61 4.54 -13.35 18.12
N SER A 62 5.34 -12.28 18.26
CA SER A 62 6.60 -12.36 18.99
C SER A 62 6.35 -12.57 20.50
N SER A 63 6.98 -13.60 21.05
CA SER A 63 6.82 -14.00 22.46
C SER A 63 7.25 -12.91 23.46
N SER A 64 8.18 -12.04 23.06
CA SER A 64 8.65 -10.91 23.85
C SER A 64 7.56 -9.85 24.05
N LEU A 65 6.82 -9.49 23.00
CA LEU A 65 5.73 -8.52 23.09
C LEU A 65 4.55 -9.08 23.91
N LEU A 66 4.21 -10.35 23.72
CA LEU A 66 3.15 -11.02 24.47
C LEU A 66 3.44 -11.07 25.98
N LYS A 67 4.69 -11.36 26.35
CA LYS A 67 5.14 -11.37 27.74
C LYS A 67 5.18 -9.97 28.36
N LEU A 68 5.61 -8.96 27.61
CA LEU A 68 5.75 -7.59 28.11
C LEU A 68 4.40 -6.93 28.43
N PHE A 69 3.37 -7.26 27.65
CA PHE A 69 2.01 -6.75 27.86
C PHE A 69 1.11 -7.68 28.70
N ASN A 70 1.63 -8.85 29.12
CA ASN A 70 0.89 -9.89 29.82
C ASN A 70 -0.47 -10.21 29.16
N TRP A 71 -0.52 -10.15 27.83
CA TRP A 71 -1.75 -10.28 27.06
C TRP A 71 -2.15 -11.74 26.94
N ASN A 72 -3.30 -12.09 27.52
CA ASN A 72 -3.96 -13.36 27.28
C ASN A 72 -4.84 -13.22 26.03
N ILE A 73 -4.26 -13.48 24.86
CA ILE A 73 -4.90 -13.20 23.58
C ILE A 73 -5.85 -14.34 23.21
N ASP A 74 -7.15 -14.05 23.20
CA ASP A 74 -8.14 -14.86 22.48
C ASP A 74 -8.22 -14.42 21.02
N TYR A 75 -7.52 -15.15 20.16
CA TYR A 75 -7.47 -14.93 18.71
C TYR A 75 -8.82 -15.11 18.02
N ALA A 76 -9.77 -15.82 18.63
CA ALA A 76 -11.11 -16.01 18.10
C ALA A 76 -12.05 -14.84 18.45
N SER A 77 -11.67 -14.01 19.43
CA SER A 77 -12.52 -12.92 19.88
C SER A 77 -12.71 -11.85 18.80
N ILE A 78 -13.95 -11.36 18.70
CA ILE A 78 -14.31 -10.26 17.78
C ILE A 78 -13.48 -9.00 18.07
N ILE A 79 -13.29 -8.70 19.36
CA ILE A 79 -12.55 -7.52 19.83
C ILE A 79 -11.10 -7.55 19.34
N TYR A 80 -10.41 -8.67 19.50
CA TYR A 80 -9.02 -8.81 19.06
C TYR A 80 -8.86 -8.58 17.56
N ARG A 81 -9.77 -9.16 16.77
CA ARG A 81 -9.76 -9.01 15.31
C ARG A 81 -9.94 -7.56 14.91
N ILE A 82 -10.91 -6.85 15.51
CA ILE A 82 -11.12 -5.41 15.28
C ILE A 82 -9.85 -4.61 15.58
N ILE A 83 -9.19 -4.87 16.73
CA ILE A 83 -7.95 -4.19 17.11
C ILE A 83 -6.86 -4.44 16.06
N ILE A 84 -6.66 -5.68 15.61
CA ILE A 84 -5.72 -6.00 14.54
C ILE A 84 -6.04 -5.21 13.27
N GLY A 85 -7.30 -5.19 12.85
CA GLY A 85 -7.73 -4.44 11.66
C GLY A 85 -7.37 -2.96 11.77
N CYS A 86 -7.64 -2.35 12.93
CA CYS A 86 -7.29 -0.95 13.22
C CYS A 86 -5.78 -0.69 13.18
N ILE A 87 -4.95 -1.69 13.49
CA ILE A 87 -3.48 -1.56 13.42
C ILE A 87 -2.98 -1.76 11.98
N ILE A 88 -3.58 -2.67 11.20
CA ILE A 88 -3.12 -3.03 9.85
C ILE A 88 -3.51 -1.99 8.79
N PHE A 89 -4.75 -1.48 8.84
CA PHE A 89 -5.27 -0.66 7.73
C PHE A 89 -4.61 0.72 7.60
N PRO A 90 -4.38 1.49 8.67
CA PRO A 90 -3.72 2.79 8.56
C PRO A 90 -2.34 2.75 7.88
N PRO A 91 -1.38 1.89 8.28
CA PRO A 91 -0.09 1.80 7.59
C PRO A 91 -0.25 1.32 6.14
N SER A 92 -1.20 0.41 5.87
CA SER A 92 -1.49 -0.06 4.51
C SER A 92 -1.97 1.05 3.58
N ILE A 93 -2.82 1.96 4.09
CA ILE A 93 -3.28 3.15 3.36
C ILE A 93 -2.10 4.12 3.14
N LEU A 94 -1.35 4.42 4.19
CA LEU A 94 -0.26 5.40 4.15
C LEU A 94 0.83 4.99 3.17
N VAL A 95 1.31 3.74 3.23
CA VAL A 95 2.38 3.24 2.34
C VAL A 95 1.94 3.30 0.88
N ASN A 96 0.73 2.85 0.58
CA ASN A 96 0.20 2.85 -0.79
C ASN A 96 0.10 4.27 -1.38
N ILE A 97 -0.49 5.21 -0.63
CA ILE A 97 -0.63 6.61 -1.07
C ILE A 97 0.74 7.28 -1.19
N TYR A 98 1.62 7.05 -0.22
CA TYR A 98 2.98 7.62 -0.22
C TYR A 98 3.77 7.13 -1.43
N PHE A 99 3.72 5.83 -1.71
CA PHE A 99 4.38 5.25 -2.88
C PHE A 99 3.81 5.81 -4.18
N ALA A 100 2.49 5.99 -4.29
CA ALA A 100 1.85 6.61 -5.46
C ALA A 100 2.48 7.98 -5.78
N ARG A 101 2.58 8.84 -4.76
CA ARG A 101 3.11 10.20 -4.89
C ARG A 101 4.59 10.20 -5.26
N ILE A 102 5.40 9.38 -4.60
CA ILE A 102 6.83 9.28 -4.89
C ILE A 102 7.07 8.77 -6.30
N TYR A 103 6.35 7.72 -6.70
CA TYR A 103 6.54 7.10 -7.99
C TYR A 103 6.17 8.06 -9.13
N LEU A 104 5.04 8.77 -9.02
CA LEU A 104 4.68 9.85 -9.94
C LEU A 104 5.75 10.96 -9.99
N LYS A 105 6.25 11.40 -8.83
CA LYS A 105 7.29 12.44 -8.75
C LYS A 105 8.58 12.01 -9.43
N ARG A 106 8.97 10.73 -9.32
CA ARG A 106 10.14 10.18 -10.02
C ARG A 106 9.95 10.18 -11.53
N ILE A 107 8.81 9.67 -12.01
CA ILE A 107 8.50 9.64 -13.45
C ILE A 107 8.52 11.05 -14.05
N SER A 108 7.89 12.01 -13.38
CA SER A 108 7.88 13.41 -13.82
C SER A 108 9.28 14.03 -13.89
N LYS A 109 10.15 13.78 -12.89
CA LYS A 109 11.52 14.30 -12.89
C LYS A 109 12.39 13.70 -14.01
N THR A 110 12.24 12.39 -14.26
CA THR A 110 12.99 11.71 -15.33
C THR A 110 12.64 12.31 -16.70
N LYS A 111 11.37 12.65 -16.95
CA LYS A 111 10.95 13.33 -18.18
C LYS A 111 11.65 14.68 -18.35
N ASN A 112 11.60 15.56 -17.36
CA ASN A 112 12.25 16.88 -17.43
C ASN A 112 13.78 16.77 -17.68
N LYS A 113 14.46 15.79 -17.09
CA LYS A 113 15.90 15.59 -17.32
C LYS A 113 16.19 15.17 -18.76
N ASN A 114 15.41 14.24 -19.29
CA ASN A 114 15.59 13.75 -20.66
C ASN A 114 15.30 14.84 -21.69
N GLU A 115 14.30 15.70 -21.45
CA GLU A 115 14.02 16.86 -22.30
C GLU A 115 15.18 17.88 -22.30
N ILE A 116 15.77 18.17 -21.13
CA ILE A 116 16.94 19.06 -21.02
C ILE A 116 18.18 18.47 -21.72
N GLU A 117 18.40 17.16 -21.61
CA GLU A 117 19.52 16.47 -22.28
C GLU A 117 19.35 16.39 -23.81
N LEU A 118 18.12 16.47 -24.32
CA LEU A 118 17.83 16.54 -25.76
C LEU A 118 18.10 17.95 -26.32
N ILE A 119 17.78 19.00 -25.55
CA ILE A 119 18.01 20.40 -25.95
C ILE A 119 19.51 20.75 -25.96
N GLY A 120 20.31 20.19 -25.05
CA GLY A 120 21.76 20.44 -24.99
C GLY A 120 22.61 19.68 -26.03
N LYS A 121 21.97 18.91 -26.92
CA LYS A 121 22.64 18.14 -27.99
C LYS A 121 22.37 18.67 -29.40
N GLU A 122 21.60 19.76 -29.53
CA GLU A 122 21.45 20.52 -30.79
C GLU A 122 22.49 21.64 -30.87
#